data_AF-A0A803LHI5-F1
#
_entry.id   AF-A0A803LHI5-F1
#
_cell.length_a   1.000
_cell.length_b   1.000
_cell.length_c   1.000
_cell.angle_alpha   90.00
_cell.angle_beta   90.00
_cell.angle_gamma   90.00
#
_symmetry.space_group_name_H-M   'P 1'
#
loop_
_entity.id
_entity.type
_entity.pdbx_description
1 polymer ?
#
loop_
_entity_poly.entity_id
_entity_poly.type
_entity_poly.pdbx_seq_one_letter_code
_entity_poly.pdbx_strand_id
1 'polypeptide(L)'
;MKSKLQIKTEKINLQEKDASEPVSPTGQYFNSKSLSVCILAVLESEVPVDDSCAIPQLRDVFLPINPRFSSIMINDKKGVKQWKKVQVNLQDHLIIPRFPEGVSVESYNEYFDEYLTKTSSDLLPQNRPLWEVHIFKYPTSKAAGHIIFKLHHALGDGYSLMGALLSCVKRADNPSLPLTFPTTRSSSANKSSNSTRIIEWVPQTISAIFKGAYDFGWSILKSTYNPDDKTPIRSGKSQGFQPTKISTIELSLDHIKLIKARVGTTINDILAGIVFHGIRVYMQEIDPESSISQSTALVLLNTRNITRYISVKEMKTASTKMWGNQFAFLHVAIPELIDDNSSNPLDFVYKTQQQITRLRNSPAVYLTAQCLEIERKCKGPEAAAELIYNTMNKSSMGMTNMIGPIEKVALVNHPVKGIYFMVCGTPKSLVITIMSYMQTVRIGVGVEKGLIDSQKLTSCIKNAFDLAYEAASKSQ
;
A
#
# COMPACT_ATOMS: atom_id res chain seq x y z
N MET A 1 40.62 48.56 47.89
CA MET A 1 40.50 47.49 46.87
C MET A 1 39.03 47.12 46.70
N LYS A 2 38.37 47.59 45.63
CA LYS A 2 37.00 47.19 45.27
C LYS A 2 37.12 46.17 44.13
N SER A 3 36.71 44.92 44.33
CA SER A 3 36.63 43.93 43.25
C SER A 3 35.32 44.15 42.47
N LYS A 4 35.45 44.34 41.15
CA LYS A 4 34.33 44.34 40.22
C LYS A 4 34.08 42.89 39.79
N LEU A 5 32.95 42.31 40.24
CA LEU A 5 32.42 41.10 39.63
C LEU A 5 31.89 41.44 38.24
N GLN A 6 32.52 40.90 37.20
CA GLN A 6 32.05 40.95 35.83
C GLN A 6 31.17 39.71 35.59
N ILE A 7 29.86 39.90 35.56
CA ILE A 7 28.92 38.85 35.15
C ILE A 7 29.05 38.72 33.63
N LYS A 8 29.66 37.63 33.18
CA LYS A 8 29.71 37.22 31.77
C LYS A 8 28.33 36.65 31.42
N THR A 9 27.47 37.46 30.82
CA THR A 9 26.26 36.96 30.17
C THR A 9 26.69 36.24 28.89
N GLU A 10 26.78 34.91 28.94
CA GLU A 10 26.82 34.10 27.73
C GLU A 10 25.51 34.31 26.97
N LYS A 11 25.57 35.15 25.93
CA LYS A 11 24.59 35.10 24.84
C LYS A 11 24.69 33.72 24.22
N ILE A 12 23.83 32.81 24.68
CA ILE A 12 23.53 31.58 23.96
C ILE A 12 22.98 32.02 22.60
N ASN A 13 23.84 31.95 21.59
CA ASN A 13 23.49 32.14 20.20
C ASN A 13 22.63 30.93 19.78
N LEU A 14 21.34 30.95 20.12
CA LEU A 14 20.32 30.09 19.52
C LEU A 14 20.06 30.60 18.09
N GLN A 15 21.07 30.50 17.23
CA GLN A 15 20.80 30.28 15.82
C GLN A 15 20.50 28.80 15.69
N GLU A 16 19.24 28.41 15.92
CA GLU A 16 18.69 27.24 15.25
C GLU A 16 18.84 27.53 13.75
N LYS A 17 19.93 27.04 13.15
CA LYS A 17 19.94 26.81 11.71
C LYS A 17 18.73 25.91 11.46
N ASP A 18 17.71 26.44 10.79
CA ASP A 18 16.64 25.67 10.14
C ASP A 18 17.31 24.55 9.33
N ALA A 19 17.51 23.40 9.98
CA ALA A 19 18.15 22.25 9.37
C ALA A 19 17.08 21.57 8.50
N SER A 20 16.94 22.06 7.27
CA SER A 20 16.07 21.46 6.29
C SER A 20 16.58 20.07 5.90
N GLU A 21 15.73 19.05 6.05
CA GLU A 21 16.06 17.68 5.65
C GLU A 21 15.77 17.51 4.15
N PRO A 22 16.67 16.94 3.33
CA PRO A 22 16.37 16.68 1.94
C PRO A 22 15.22 15.67 1.80
N VAL A 23 14.34 15.89 0.82
CA VAL A 23 13.29 14.91 0.49
C VAL A 23 13.94 13.67 -0.11
N SER A 24 13.57 12.48 0.38
CA SER A 24 14.07 11.21 -0.19
C SER A 24 13.81 11.12 -1.71
N PRO A 25 14.66 10.46 -2.51
CA PRO A 25 14.49 10.32 -3.96
C PRO A 25 13.05 9.95 -4.37
N THR A 26 12.51 8.88 -3.78
CA THR A 26 11.13 8.44 -4.05
C THR A 26 10.09 9.50 -3.66
N GLY A 27 10.30 10.21 -2.55
CA GLY A 27 9.41 11.31 -2.17
C GLY A 27 9.37 12.44 -3.19
N GLN A 28 10.47 12.67 -3.92
CA GLN A 28 10.53 13.65 -5.01
C GLN A 28 9.77 13.16 -6.25
N TYR A 29 9.89 11.87 -6.59
CA TYR A 29 9.21 11.28 -7.76
C TYR A 29 7.68 11.34 -7.62
N PHE A 30 7.20 10.95 -6.44
CA PHE A 30 5.78 10.82 -6.14
C PHE A 30 5.10 12.15 -5.83
N ASN A 31 5.85 13.26 -5.79
CA ASN A 31 5.31 14.62 -5.78
C ASN A 31 5.84 15.41 -6.98
N SER A 32 5.51 14.97 -8.18
CA SER A 32 5.94 15.57 -9.45
C SER A 32 4.74 15.97 -10.31
N LYS A 33 5.00 16.61 -11.45
CA LYS A 33 3.93 16.94 -12.42
C LYS A 33 3.25 15.69 -12.97
N SER A 34 3.99 14.60 -13.10
CA SER A 34 3.51 13.35 -13.69
C SER A 34 2.89 12.40 -12.66
N LEU A 35 3.31 12.48 -11.40
CA LEU A 35 2.84 11.59 -10.33
C LEU A 35 2.54 12.37 -9.04
N SER A 36 1.31 12.24 -8.57
CA SER A 36 0.91 12.59 -7.20
C SER A 36 0.04 11.46 -6.66
N VAL A 37 0.61 10.66 -5.77
CA VAL A 37 -0.06 9.47 -5.22
C VAL A 37 -0.42 9.73 -3.77
N CYS A 38 -1.65 9.40 -3.43
CA CYS A 38 -2.16 9.45 -2.07
C CYS A 38 -2.56 8.05 -1.61
N ILE A 39 -2.46 7.83 -0.31
CA ILE A 39 -2.99 6.66 0.36
C ILE A 39 -4.19 7.12 1.18
N LEU A 40 -5.36 6.56 0.92
CA LEU A 40 -6.51 6.67 1.80
C LEU A 40 -6.46 5.49 2.78
N ALA A 41 -6.27 5.73 4.07
CA ALA A 41 -6.44 4.70 5.09
C ALA A 41 -7.77 4.95 5.82
N VAL A 42 -8.65 3.96 5.82
CA VAL A 42 -10.01 4.07 6.33
C VAL A 42 -10.17 3.21 7.57
N LEU A 43 -10.61 3.84 8.65
CA LEU A 43 -11.02 3.18 9.89
C LEU A 43 -12.55 3.19 9.97
N GLU A 44 -13.13 2.01 10.10
CA GLU A 44 -14.55 1.80 10.33
C GLU A 44 -14.83 1.77 11.84
N SER A 45 -15.53 2.78 12.33
CA SER A 45 -15.90 2.88 13.74
C SER A 45 -17.13 2.03 14.06
N GLU A 46 -17.07 1.29 15.16
CA GLU A 46 -18.20 0.51 15.65
C GLU A 46 -19.30 1.39 16.27
N VAL A 47 -18.90 2.56 16.79
CA VAL A 47 -19.79 3.54 17.42
C VAL A 47 -19.78 4.86 16.63
N PRO A 48 -20.82 5.72 16.75
CA PRO A 48 -20.80 7.05 16.14
C PRO A 48 -19.52 7.81 16.53
N VAL A 49 -18.91 8.50 15.56
CA VAL A 49 -17.62 9.17 15.78
C VAL A 49 -17.84 10.51 16.46
N ASP A 50 -17.34 10.63 17.70
CA ASP A 50 -17.13 11.89 18.40
C ASP A 50 -15.80 12.53 17.96
N ASP A 51 -15.92 13.69 17.32
CA ASP A 51 -14.81 14.51 16.82
C ASP A 51 -14.28 15.51 17.85
N SER A 52 -14.85 15.59 19.06
CA SER A 52 -14.42 16.50 20.14
C SER A 52 -12.92 16.37 20.44
N CYS A 53 -12.39 15.16 20.33
CA CYS A 53 -10.99 14.85 20.60
C CYS A 53 -10.08 14.91 19.36
N ALA A 54 -10.62 15.17 18.16
CA ALA A 54 -9.85 15.07 16.91
C ALA A 54 -8.64 16.02 16.90
N ILE A 55 -8.84 17.30 17.21
CA ILE A 55 -7.77 18.30 17.22
C ILE A 55 -6.68 17.99 18.27
N PRO A 56 -7.02 17.69 19.55
CA PRO A 56 -6.03 17.21 20.52
C PRO A 56 -5.23 16.00 20.04
N GLN A 57 -5.88 14.99 19.44
CA GLN A 57 -5.16 13.82 18.92
C GLN A 57 -4.19 14.17 17.80
N LEU A 58 -4.62 15.02 16.87
CA LEU A 58 -3.75 15.44 15.79
C LEU A 58 -2.52 16.16 16.34
N ARG A 59 -2.72 17.07 17.31
CA ARG A 59 -1.65 17.85 17.95
C ARG A 59 -0.69 16.99 18.78
N ASP A 60 -1.24 16.17 19.66
CA ASP A 60 -0.49 15.55 20.76
C ASP A 60 -0.02 14.13 20.42
N VAL A 61 -0.65 13.49 19.42
CA VAL A 61 -0.32 12.11 19.00
C VAL A 61 0.16 12.08 17.56
N PHE A 62 -0.61 12.56 16.58
CA PHE A 62 -0.29 12.38 15.15
C PHE A 62 0.93 13.20 14.69
N LEU A 63 0.95 14.51 14.94
CA LEU A 63 2.06 15.39 14.53
C LEU A 63 3.43 14.94 15.09
N PRO A 64 3.55 14.54 16.38
CA PRO A 64 4.81 14.05 16.94
C PRO A 64 5.33 12.76 16.31
N ILE A 65 4.50 11.97 15.61
CA ILE A 65 4.92 10.69 14.99
C ILE A 65 6.05 10.92 14.01
N ASN A 66 6.08 12.02 13.27
CA ASN A 66 7.18 12.34 12.35
C ASN A 66 7.24 13.85 12.03
N PRO A 67 8.44 14.48 12.03
CA PRO A 67 8.59 15.89 11.64
C PRO A 67 7.97 16.23 10.28
N ARG A 68 7.90 15.27 9.34
CA ARG A 68 7.28 15.44 8.02
C ARG A 68 5.79 15.79 8.08
N PHE A 69 5.07 15.36 9.13
CA PHE A 69 3.66 15.76 9.33
C PHE A 69 3.51 17.23 9.72
N SER A 70 4.60 17.88 10.14
CA SER A 70 4.65 19.33 10.39
C SER A 70 5.54 20.06 9.38
N SER A 71 5.72 19.50 8.17
CA SER A 71 6.62 20.06 7.17
C SER A 71 5.96 20.19 5.79
N ILE A 72 6.39 21.18 5.02
CA ILE A 72 6.07 21.35 3.60
C ILE A 72 7.30 21.09 2.74
N MET A 73 7.09 20.80 1.46
CA MET A 73 8.18 20.70 0.49
C MET A 73 8.49 22.06 -0.11
N ILE A 74 9.75 22.46 -0.06
CA ILE A 74 10.29 23.65 -0.72
C ILE A 74 11.45 23.28 -1.63
N ASN A 75 11.73 24.11 -2.64
CA ASN A 75 12.93 23.97 -3.45
C ASN A 75 14.06 24.80 -2.84
N ASP A 76 15.25 24.23 -2.76
CA ASP A 76 16.45 25.00 -2.45
C ASP A 76 16.96 25.78 -3.68
N LYS A 77 18.04 26.55 -3.51
CA LYS A 77 18.64 27.37 -4.58
C LYS A 77 19.13 26.55 -5.78
N LYS A 78 19.31 25.24 -5.64
CA LYS A 78 19.75 24.30 -6.68
C LYS A 78 18.58 23.49 -7.25
N GLY A 79 17.33 23.78 -6.85
CA GLY A 79 16.13 23.07 -7.29
C GLY A 79 15.89 21.74 -6.58
N VAL A 80 16.65 21.41 -5.53
CA VAL A 80 16.46 20.17 -4.77
C VAL A 80 15.33 20.36 -3.76
N LYS A 81 14.38 19.41 -3.74
CA LYS A 81 13.26 19.44 -2.77
C LYS A 81 13.74 19.12 -1.36
N GLN A 82 13.36 19.96 -0.41
CA GLN A 82 13.67 19.84 1.01
C GLN A 82 12.39 19.98 1.86
N TRP A 83 12.37 19.28 3.00
CA TRP A 83 11.35 19.45 4.02
C TRP A 83 11.66 20.69 4.85
N LYS A 84 10.71 21.61 4.92
CA LYS A 84 10.74 22.78 5.81
C LYS A 84 9.63 22.65 6.84
N LYS A 85 10.00 22.67 8.12
CA LYS A 85 9.04 22.66 9.23
C LYS A 85 8.20 23.94 9.20
N VAL A 86 6.91 23.81 9.46
CA VAL A 86 5.95 24.91 9.54
C VAL A 86 5.06 24.75 10.76
N GLN A 87 4.44 25.85 11.18
CA GLN A 87 3.32 25.77 12.12
C GLN A 87 2.09 25.24 11.38
N VAL A 88 1.51 24.16 11.90
CA VAL A 88 0.35 23.51 11.28
C VAL A 88 -0.94 24.12 11.82
N ASN A 89 -1.79 24.62 10.94
CA ASN A 89 -3.16 24.98 11.29
C ASN A 89 -4.05 23.73 11.19
N LEU A 90 -4.30 23.05 12.31
CA LEU A 90 -4.99 21.75 12.33
C LEU A 90 -6.41 21.78 11.74
N GLN A 91 -7.10 22.91 11.81
CA GLN A 91 -8.46 23.05 11.25
C GLN A 91 -8.47 22.92 9.73
N ASP A 92 -7.38 23.30 9.07
CA ASP A 92 -7.24 23.20 7.62
C ASP A 92 -7.10 21.74 7.16
N HIS A 93 -6.73 20.83 8.07
CA HIS A 93 -6.48 19.42 7.79
C HIS A 93 -7.61 18.49 8.28
N LEU A 94 -8.55 19.00 9.09
CA LEU A 94 -9.68 18.23 9.60
C LEU A 94 -10.95 18.56 8.82
N ILE A 95 -11.46 17.58 8.07
CA ILE A 95 -12.60 17.77 7.16
C ILE A 95 -13.78 16.93 7.65
N ILE A 96 -14.90 17.58 7.95
CA ILE A 96 -16.12 16.90 8.42
C ILE A 96 -17.24 17.24 7.44
N PRO A 97 -17.53 16.37 6.45
CA PRO A 97 -18.59 16.63 5.49
C PRO A 97 -19.96 16.59 6.17
N ARG A 98 -20.90 17.37 5.63
CA ARG A 98 -22.30 17.42 6.08
C ARG A 98 -23.20 16.89 4.97
N PHE A 99 -24.07 15.97 5.33
CA PHE A 99 -25.10 15.36 4.49
C PHE A 99 -26.46 15.50 5.16
N PRO A 100 -27.58 15.35 4.42
CA PRO A 100 -28.92 15.36 5.00
C PRO A 100 -29.08 14.36 6.14
N GLU A 101 -29.76 14.78 7.21
CA GLU A 101 -30.07 13.94 8.36
C GLU A 101 -31.35 13.13 8.13
N GLY A 102 -31.47 11.97 8.79
CA GLY A 102 -32.69 11.17 8.78
C GLY A 102 -32.97 10.43 7.46
N VAL A 103 -31.97 10.32 6.57
CA VAL A 103 -32.08 9.50 5.36
C VAL A 103 -31.78 8.02 5.64
N SER A 104 -32.09 7.17 4.67
CA SER A 104 -31.82 5.72 4.74
C SER A 104 -30.33 5.40 4.83
N VAL A 105 -29.99 4.22 5.37
CA VAL A 105 -28.61 3.71 5.41
C VAL A 105 -28.07 3.51 3.99
N GLU A 106 -28.94 3.13 3.06
CA GLU A 106 -28.64 2.98 1.64
C GLU A 106 -28.17 4.32 1.04
N SER A 107 -28.89 5.40 1.31
CA SER A 107 -28.48 6.76 0.89
C SER A 107 -27.13 7.16 1.52
N TYR A 108 -26.87 6.81 2.77
CA TYR A 108 -25.57 7.06 3.38
C TYR A 108 -24.43 6.23 2.78
N ASN A 109 -24.70 4.99 2.33
CA ASN A 109 -23.72 4.22 1.55
C ASN A 109 -23.36 4.96 0.26
N GLU A 110 -24.36 5.46 -0.48
CA GLU A 110 -24.15 6.21 -1.72
C GLU A 110 -23.35 7.51 -1.48
N TYR A 111 -23.71 8.29 -0.46
CA TYR A 111 -22.96 9.48 -0.08
C TYR A 111 -21.53 9.17 0.33
N PHE A 112 -21.31 8.08 1.05
CA PHE A 112 -19.96 7.64 1.43
C PHE A 112 -19.12 7.23 0.22
N ASP A 113 -19.68 6.43 -0.70
CA ASP A 113 -19.02 5.98 -1.91
C ASP A 113 -18.64 7.16 -2.83
N GLU A 114 -19.56 8.11 -3.01
CA GLU A 114 -19.29 9.33 -3.78
C GLU A 114 -18.24 10.20 -3.10
N TYR A 115 -18.31 10.34 -1.77
CA TYR A 115 -17.34 11.09 -0.99
C TYR A 115 -15.94 10.50 -1.06
N LEU A 116 -15.80 9.19 -0.92
CA LEU A 116 -14.52 8.49 -1.10
C LEU A 116 -13.99 8.63 -2.52
N THR A 117 -14.87 8.49 -3.53
CA THR A 117 -14.49 8.65 -4.94
C THR A 117 -13.93 10.05 -5.18
N LYS A 118 -14.61 11.10 -4.72
CA LYS A 118 -14.14 12.48 -4.82
C LYS A 118 -12.82 12.68 -4.07
N THR A 119 -12.75 12.22 -2.83
CA THR A 119 -11.57 12.34 -1.97
C THR A 119 -10.34 11.65 -2.59
N SER A 120 -10.54 10.55 -3.32
CA SER A 120 -9.48 9.82 -4.02
C SER A 120 -8.86 10.59 -5.20
N SER A 121 -9.63 11.50 -5.82
CA SER A 121 -9.21 12.28 -6.99
C SER A 121 -8.65 13.65 -6.62
N ASP A 122 -9.13 14.24 -5.53
CA ASP A 122 -8.71 15.57 -5.09
C ASP A 122 -7.19 15.59 -4.77
N LEU A 123 -6.47 16.61 -5.22
CA LEU A 123 -5.06 16.79 -4.88
C LEU A 123 -4.91 17.45 -3.51
N LEU A 124 -3.87 17.05 -2.76
CA LEU A 124 -3.52 17.72 -1.52
C LEU A 124 -2.86 19.09 -1.81
N PRO A 125 -3.27 20.17 -1.12
CA PRO A 125 -2.65 21.48 -1.29
C PRO A 125 -1.17 21.48 -0.92
N GLN A 126 -0.33 22.01 -1.81
CA GLN A 126 1.14 21.95 -1.68
C GLN A 126 1.71 22.99 -0.70
N ASN A 127 0.91 23.96 -0.28
CA ASN A 127 1.29 25.04 0.65
C ASN A 127 1.16 24.66 2.14
N ARG A 128 0.71 23.44 2.43
CA ARG A 128 0.55 22.89 3.80
C ARG A 128 1.06 21.45 3.85
N PRO A 129 1.28 20.87 5.05
CA PRO A 129 1.70 19.48 5.16
C PRO A 129 0.77 18.53 4.40
N LEU A 130 1.34 17.54 3.71
CA LEU A 130 0.61 16.77 2.70
C LEU A 130 -0.23 15.62 3.29
N TRP A 131 -1.18 15.96 4.15
CA TRP A 131 -2.13 15.04 4.73
C TRP A 131 -3.45 15.73 5.09
N GLU A 132 -4.54 14.97 5.11
CA GLU A 132 -5.86 15.39 5.58
C GLU A 132 -6.49 14.24 6.40
N VAL A 133 -7.34 14.59 7.35
CA VAL A 133 -8.18 13.63 8.08
C VAL A 133 -9.64 13.99 7.88
N HIS A 134 -10.42 13.03 7.41
CA HIS A 134 -11.84 13.21 7.14
C HIS A 134 -12.66 12.38 8.14
N ILE A 135 -13.70 12.97 8.72
CA ILE A 135 -14.61 12.27 9.65
C ILE A 135 -16.01 12.23 9.03
N PHE A 136 -16.39 11.08 8.49
CA PHE A 136 -17.73 10.82 7.99
C PHE A 136 -18.58 10.27 9.14
N LYS A 137 -19.44 11.11 9.71
CA LYS A 137 -20.21 10.79 10.93
C LYS A 137 -21.49 9.97 10.71
N TYR A 138 -21.86 9.73 9.46
CA TYR A 138 -23.13 9.08 9.14
C TYR A 138 -22.97 7.56 9.09
N PRO A 139 -23.95 6.79 9.61
CA PRO A 139 -23.87 5.34 9.61
C PRO A 139 -24.04 4.78 8.20
N THR A 140 -23.19 3.83 7.84
CA THR A 140 -23.30 3.03 6.61
C THR A 140 -23.67 1.59 6.96
N SER A 141 -23.89 0.75 5.95
CA SER A 141 -24.07 -0.69 6.15
C SER A 141 -22.85 -1.37 6.81
N LYS A 142 -21.67 -0.74 6.79
CA LYS A 142 -20.42 -1.30 7.31
C LYS A 142 -20.07 -0.83 8.71
N ALA A 143 -20.34 0.44 9.03
CA ALA A 143 -19.88 1.08 10.26
C ALA A 143 -20.77 2.25 10.70
N ALA A 144 -20.71 2.61 11.98
CA ALA A 144 -21.45 3.74 12.55
C ALA A 144 -20.84 5.11 12.19
N GLY A 145 -19.60 5.11 11.68
CA GLY A 145 -18.89 6.27 11.17
C GLY A 145 -17.51 5.87 10.65
N HIS A 146 -16.87 6.74 9.87
CA HIS A 146 -15.62 6.43 9.17
C HIS A 146 -14.61 7.55 9.39
N ILE A 147 -13.37 7.18 9.66
CA ILE A 147 -12.24 8.11 9.81
C ILE A 147 -11.25 7.79 8.70
N ILE A 148 -11.02 8.75 7.81
CA ILE A 148 -10.22 8.58 6.60
C ILE A 148 -8.98 9.44 6.72
N PHE A 149 -7.81 8.81 6.72
CA PHE A 149 -6.53 9.49 6.63
C PHE A 149 -6.10 9.52 5.17
N LYS A 150 -6.05 10.71 4.58
CA LYS A 150 -5.50 10.93 3.24
C LYS A 150 -4.06 11.38 3.38
N LEU A 151 -3.12 10.54 2.96
CA LEU A 151 -1.69 10.74 3.19
C LEU A 151 -0.95 10.74 1.86
N HIS A 152 -0.18 11.78 1.57
CA HIS A 152 0.62 11.79 0.35
C HIS A 152 1.81 10.82 0.44
N HIS A 153 2.08 10.06 -0.62
CA HIS A 153 3.13 9.04 -0.67
C HIS A 153 4.56 9.63 -0.56
N ALA A 154 4.71 10.93 -0.71
CA ALA A 154 5.98 11.63 -0.44
C ALA A 154 6.38 11.59 1.04
N LEU A 155 5.42 11.45 1.96
CA LEU A 155 5.67 11.40 3.40
C LEU A 155 6.38 10.09 3.81
N GLY A 156 6.01 8.99 3.17
CA GLY A 156 6.58 7.65 3.37
C GLY A 156 5.86 6.61 2.51
N ASP A 157 6.37 5.37 2.51
CA ASP A 157 5.68 4.26 1.87
C ASP A 157 4.50 3.74 2.69
N GLY A 158 3.72 2.82 2.11
CA GLY A 158 2.59 2.19 2.78
C GLY A 158 2.93 1.63 4.16
N TYR A 159 4.11 1.02 4.33
CA TYR A 159 4.57 0.51 5.62
C TYR A 159 4.78 1.62 6.66
N SER A 160 5.46 2.71 6.28
CA SER A 160 5.71 3.85 7.16
C SER A 160 4.41 4.58 7.53
N LEU A 161 3.53 4.78 6.54
CA LEU A 161 2.27 5.51 6.72
C LEU A 161 1.25 4.70 7.53
N MET A 162 1.15 3.40 7.30
CA MET A 162 0.37 2.53 8.18
C MET A 162 0.98 2.45 9.58
N GLY A 163 2.31 2.44 9.69
CA GLY A 163 2.99 2.55 10.98
C GLY A 163 2.60 3.82 11.75
N ALA A 164 2.45 4.95 11.05
CA ALA A 164 1.95 6.18 11.65
C ALA A 164 0.48 6.07 12.08
N LEU A 165 -0.39 5.54 11.21
CA LEU A 165 -1.80 5.29 11.56
C LEU A 165 -1.91 4.41 12.82
N LEU A 166 -1.17 3.30 12.86
CA LEU A 166 -1.17 2.36 13.97
C LEU A 166 -0.53 2.93 15.24
N SER A 167 0.26 4.00 15.14
CA SER A 167 0.76 4.75 16.31
C SER A 167 -0.32 5.65 16.93
N CYS A 168 -1.42 5.91 16.22
CA CYS A 168 -2.54 6.71 16.72
C CYS A 168 -3.58 5.87 17.50
N VAL A 169 -3.56 4.55 17.32
CA VAL A 169 -4.54 3.64 17.93
C VAL A 169 -3.93 2.88 19.10
N LYS A 170 -4.78 2.43 20.01
CA LYS A 170 -4.42 1.54 21.12
C LYS A 170 -5.26 0.27 21.05
N ARG A 171 -4.89 -0.78 21.78
CA ARG A 171 -5.77 -1.94 21.88
C ARG A 171 -7.07 -1.55 22.58
N ALA A 172 -8.18 -2.06 22.07
CA ALA A 172 -9.51 -1.80 22.62
C ALA A 172 -9.73 -2.53 23.96
N ASP A 173 -9.09 -3.69 24.15
CA ASP A 173 -9.21 -4.50 25.36
C ASP A 173 -8.32 -4.00 26.51
N ASN A 174 -7.07 -3.61 26.21
CA ASN A 174 -6.15 -3.03 27.18
C ASN A 174 -5.22 -1.98 26.53
N PRO A 175 -5.54 -0.68 26.67
CA PRO A 175 -4.77 0.40 26.03
C PRO A 175 -3.31 0.53 26.49
N SER A 176 -2.90 -0.11 27.60
CA SER A 176 -1.51 -0.08 28.07
C SER A 176 -0.61 -1.10 27.38
N LEU A 177 -1.19 -2.08 26.68
CA LEU A 177 -0.44 -3.12 25.98
C LEU A 177 -0.11 -2.68 24.54
N PRO A 178 1.07 -3.06 24.00
CA PRO A 178 1.40 -2.80 22.61
C PRO A 178 0.55 -3.65 21.66
N LEU A 179 0.38 -3.15 20.43
CA LEU A 179 -0.19 -3.92 19.33
C LEU A 179 0.71 -5.09 18.96
N THR A 180 0.12 -6.24 18.63
CA THR A 180 0.88 -7.38 18.10
C THR A 180 0.47 -7.75 16.69
N PHE A 181 1.38 -8.38 15.96
CA PHE A 181 1.25 -8.69 14.54
C PHE A 181 1.64 -10.15 14.31
N PRO A 182 1.08 -10.81 13.28
CA PRO A 182 1.50 -12.14 12.88
C PRO A 182 3.02 -12.21 12.67
N THR A 183 3.67 -13.18 13.31
CA THR A 183 5.09 -13.46 13.08
C THR A 183 5.24 -14.46 11.94
N THR A 184 6.11 -14.16 10.98
CA THR A 184 6.56 -15.17 10.03
C THR A 184 7.58 -16.05 10.75
N ARG A 185 7.14 -17.20 11.29
CA ARG A 185 8.08 -18.29 11.60
C ARG A 185 8.72 -18.70 10.28
N SER A 186 9.97 -18.32 10.03
CA SER A 186 10.77 -19.09 9.09
C SER A 186 10.87 -20.48 9.69
N SER A 187 10.45 -21.49 8.94
CA SER A 187 10.84 -22.86 9.24
C SER A 187 12.35 -22.93 9.08
N SER A 188 13.09 -22.58 10.13
CA SER A 188 14.49 -22.95 10.27
C SER A 188 14.49 -24.46 10.41
N ALA A 189 14.52 -25.15 9.27
CA ALA A 189 15.01 -26.52 9.25
C ALA A 189 16.41 -26.46 9.86
N ASN A 190 16.58 -27.09 11.01
CA ASN A 190 17.86 -27.29 11.67
C ASN A 190 18.84 -27.87 10.64
N LYS A 191 19.72 -27.02 10.08
CA LYS A 191 20.90 -27.51 9.37
C LYS A 191 21.89 -27.95 10.42
N SER A 192 21.77 -29.21 10.83
CA SER A 192 22.84 -29.91 11.54
C SER A 192 24.11 -29.80 10.72
N SER A 193 25.15 -29.23 11.32
CA SER A 193 26.49 -29.21 10.74
C SER A 193 26.98 -30.64 10.58
N ASN A 194 27.18 -31.07 9.35
CA ASN A 194 28.24 -32.03 9.06
C ASN A 194 28.93 -31.62 7.76
N SER A 195 30.15 -31.14 7.94
CA SER A 195 31.15 -30.96 6.91
C SER A 195 31.40 -32.30 6.22
N THR A 196 31.13 -32.37 4.92
CA THR A 196 31.94 -33.03 3.87
C THR A 196 31.06 -33.28 2.65
N ARG A 197 31.25 -32.45 1.61
CA ARG A 197 31.13 -32.77 0.16
C ARG A 197 31.09 -31.46 -0.62
N ILE A 198 32.27 -30.87 -0.77
CA ILE A 198 32.60 -30.03 -1.92
C ILE A 198 32.70 -30.99 -3.11
N ILE A 199 32.18 -30.59 -4.27
CA ILE A 199 32.05 -31.31 -5.56
C ILE A 199 30.64 -31.85 -5.82
N GLU A 200 29.74 -30.94 -6.23
CA GLU A 200 28.64 -31.16 -7.18
C GLU A 200 27.98 -29.80 -7.58
N TRP A 201 28.78 -28.73 -7.73
CA TRP A 201 28.26 -27.37 -7.88
C TRP A 201 28.75 -26.72 -9.19
N VAL A 202 27.80 -26.52 -10.12
CA VAL A 202 27.63 -25.44 -11.12
C VAL A 202 26.99 -26.01 -12.41
N PRO A 203 25.66 -26.27 -12.35
CA PRO A 203 24.80 -25.75 -13.44
C PRO A 203 23.65 -24.85 -12.93
N GLN A 204 23.36 -24.84 -11.63
CA GLN A 204 22.19 -24.13 -11.06
C GLN A 204 22.42 -22.63 -10.81
N THR A 205 23.67 -22.22 -10.55
CA THR A 205 24.02 -20.81 -10.27
C THR A 205 24.01 -19.95 -11.54
N ILE A 206 24.53 -20.47 -12.65
CA ILE A 206 24.54 -19.77 -13.94
C ILE A 206 23.12 -19.63 -14.51
N SER A 207 22.31 -20.69 -14.45
CA SER A 207 20.90 -20.65 -14.86
C SER A 207 20.09 -19.62 -14.06
N ALA A 208 20.31 -19.52 -12.74
CA ALA A 208 19.66 -18.52 -11.89
C ALA A 208 20.06 -17.08 -12.26
N ILE A 209 21.34 -16.84 -12.62
CA ILE A 209 21.84 -15.54 -13.08
C ILE A 209 21.22 -15.18 -14.44
N PHE A 210 21.23 -16.10 -15.42
CA PHE A 210 20.62 -15.87 -16.73
C PHE A 210 19.12 -15.64 -16.64
N LYS A 211 18.41 -16.42 -15.82
CA LYS A 211 16.98 -16.26 -15.58
C LYS A 211 16.69 -14.94 -14.86
N GLY A 212 17.55 -14.53 -13.93
CA GLY A 212 17.48 -13.24 -13.27
C GLY A 212 17.68 -12.06 -14.22
N ALA A 213 18.66 -12.16 -15.12
CA ALA A 213 18.92 -11.17 -16.16
C ALA A 213 17.79 -11.11 -17.20
N TYR A 214 17.20 -12.26 -17.55
CA TYR A 214 16.01 -12.34 -18.40
C TYR A 214 14.79 -11.70 -17.72
N ASP A 215 14.52 -12.02 -16.45
CA ASP A 215 13.38 -11.48 -15.70
C ASP A 215 13.52 -9.96 -15.52
N PHE A 216 14.74 -9.49 -15.25
CA PHE A 216 15.05 -8.08 -15.20
C PHE A 216 14.89 -7.41 -16.57
N GLY A 217 15.46 -8.00 -17.63
CA GLY A 217 15.36 -7.51 -19.00
C GLY A 217 13.90 -7.44 -19.48
N TRP A 218 13.10 -8.47 -19.20
CA TRP A 218 11.66 -8.47 -19.44
C TRP A 218 10.94 -7.36 -18.67
N SER A 219 11.22 -7.21 -17.37
CA SER A 219 10.62 -6.14 -16.55
C SER A 219 10.96 -4.75 -17.10
N ILE A 220 12.20 -4.53 -17.53
CA ILE A 220 12.63 -3.28 -18.19
C ILE A 220 11.94 -3.11 -19.54
N LEU A 221 11.91 -4.12 -20.40
CA LEU A 221 11.22 -4.08 -21.70
C LEU A 221 9.72 -3.77 -21.53
N LYS A 222 9.07 -4.39 -20.54
CA LYS A 222 7.67 -4.12 -20.19
C LYS A 222 7.47 -2.67 -19.74
N SER A 223 8.36 -2.18 -18.89
CA SER A 223 8.34 -0.80 -18.37
C SER A 223 8.57 0.24 -19.48
N THR A 224 9.38 -0.10 -20.49
CA THR A 224 9.84 0.86 -21.51
C THR A 224 9.07 0.79 -22.83
N TYR A 225 8.71 -0.39 -23.34
CA TYR A 225 8.20 -0.53 -24.71
C TYR A 225 6.87 -1.28 -24.86
N ASN A 226 6.56 -2.27 -24.02
CA ASN A 226 5.44 -3.19 -24.29
C ASN A 226 4.24 -2.95 -23.33
N PRO A 227 3.27 -2.07 -23.66
CA PRO A 227 2.03 -1.99 -22.90
C PRO A 227 1.29 -3.34 -22.93
N ASP A 228 0.54 -3.65 -21.87
CA ASP A 228 -0.47 -4.71 -21.90
C ASP A 228 -1.55 -4.39 -22.94
N ASP A 229 -2.35 -5.41 -23.28
CA ASP A 229 -3.50 -5.25 -24.16
C ASP A 229 -4.54 -4.30 -23.54
N LYS A 230 -5.46 -3.81 -24.38
CA LYS A 230 -6.67 -3.15 -23.88
C LYS A 230 -7.66 -4.24 -23.50
N THR A 231 -8.21 -4.14 -22.30
CA THR A 231 -9.09 -5.16 -21.73
C THR A 231 -10.16 -4.48 -20.86
N PRO A 232 -11.20 -5.19 -20.42
CA PRO A 232 -12.20 -4.65 -19.49
C PRO A 232 -11.63 -4.07 -18.19
N ILE A 233 -10.38 -4.38 -17.82
CA ILE A 233 -9.70 -3.86 -16.63
C ILE A 233 -8.63 -2.80 -16.94
N ARG A 234 -8.40 -2.48 -18.22
CA ARG A 234 -7.37 -1.53 -18.66
C ARG A 234 -7.81 -0.77 -19.91
N SER A 235 -8.11 0.53 -19.76
CA SER A 235 -8.53 1.40 -20.86
C SER A 235 -7.42 1.71 -21.88
N GLY A 236 -6.16 1.64 -21.44
CA GLY A 236 -4.98 2.04 -22.23
C GLY A 236 -4.87 3.56 -22.46
N LYS A 237 -5.78 4.35 -21.89
CA LYS A 237 -5.80 5.82 -21.97
C LYS A 237 -5.79 6.48 -20.59
N SER A 238 -5.46 5.73 -19.53
CA SER A 238 -5.47 6.22 -18.15
C SER A 238 -4.58 7.46 -18.01
N GLN A 239 -5.22 8.63 -17.99
CA GLN A 239 -4.64 9.85 -17.45
C GLN A 239 -4.66 9.67 -15.94
N GLY A 240 -3.56 9.97 -15.23
CA GLY A 240 -3.58 10.00 -13.77
C GLY A 240 -4.77 10.84 -13.26
N PHE A 241 -5.25 10.54 -12.05
CA PHE A 241 -6.32 11.30 -11.35
C PHE A 241 -7.77 11.07 -11.79
N GLN A 242 -8.07 10.00 -12.55
CA GLN A 242 -9.46 9.64 -12.82
C GLN A 242 -10.23 9.30 -11.53
N PRO A 243 -11.54 9.63 -11.46
CA PRO A 243 -12.42 9.20 -10.37
C PRO A 243 -12.32 7.69 -10.12
N THR A 244 -11.88 7.33 -8.92
CA THR A 244 -11.71 5.92 -8.53
C THR A 244 -12.84 5.52 -7.59
N LYS A 245 -13.72 4.61 -8.03
CA LYS A 245 -14.70 3.99 -7.14
C LYS A 245 -14.00 2.94 -6.28
N ILE A 246 -14.26 2.96 -4.98
CA ILE A 246 -13.62 2.06 -4.01
C ILE A 246 -14.66 1.13 -3.43
N SER A 247 -14.46 -0.18 -3.58
CA SER A 247 -15.28 -1.23 -2.96
C SER A 247 -14.42 -2.13 -2.08
N THR A 248 -15.03 -2.86 -1.15
CA THR A 248 -14.31 -3.78 -0.26
C THR A 248 -14.91 -5.18 -0.25
N ILE A 249 -14.04 -6.18 -0.15
CA ILE A 249 -14.39 -7.59 0.08
C ILE A 249 -13.81 -8.01 1.42
N GLU A 250 -14.57 -8.76 2.21
CA GLU A 250 -14.13 -9.33 3.48
C GLU A 250 -14.03 -10.84 3.37
N LEU A 251 -12.87 -11.38 3.71
CA LEU A 251 -12.57 -12.81 3.69
C LEU A 251 -12.13 -13.28 5.08
N SER A 252 -12.51 -14.51 5.45
CA SER A 252 -12.05 -15.13 6.71
C SER A 252 -10.59 -15.54 6.61
N LEU A 253 -9.76 -15.06 7.55
CA LEU A 253 -8.36 -15.47 7.63
C LEU A 253 -8.22 -16.97 7.92
N ASP A 254 -9.16 -17.58 8.63
CA ASP A 254 -9.11 -19.01 8.95
C ASP A 254 -9.41 -19.88 7.72
N HIS A 255 -10.33 -19.44 6.85
CA HIS A 255 -10.56 -20.10 5.56
C HIS A 255 -9.31 -20.00 4.67
N ILE A 256 -8.64 -18.84 4.66
CA ILE A 256 -7.37 -18.67 3.93
C ILE A 256 -6.27 -19.59 4.50
N LYS A 257 -6.19 -19.74 5.84
CA LYS A 257 -5.26 -20.68 6.48
C LYS A 257 -5.56 -22.14 6.12
N LEU A 258 -6.83 -22.50 5.92
CA LEU A 258 -7.21 -23.84 5.45
C LEU A 258 -6.71 -24.09 4.02
N ILE A 259 -6.94 -23.14 3.10
CA ILE A 259 -6.37 -23.19 1.74
C ILE A 259 -4.85 -23.30 1.81
N LYS A 260 -4.21 -22.50 2.69
CA LYS A 260 -2.76 -22.55 2.90
C LYS A 260 -2.27 -23.93 3.31
N ALA A 261 -2.95 -24.59 4.24
CA ALA A 261 -2.58 -25.93 4.69
C ALA A 261 -2.64 -26.95 3.54
N ARG A 262 -3.56 -26.78 2.59
CA ARG A 262 -3.70 -27.64 1.40
C ARG A 262 -2.65 -27.37 0.33
N VAL A 263 -2.45 -26.10 -0.02
CA VAL A 263 -1.60 -25.69 -1.16
C VAL A 263 -0.11 -25.67 -0.76
N GLY A 264 0.21 -25.42 0.52
CA GLY A 264 1.59 -25.37 1.01
C GLY A 264 2.33 -24.06 0.66
N THR A 265 1.61 -22.97 0.42
CA THR A 265 2.16 -21.69 -0.07
C THR A 265 2.01 -20.56 0.96
N THR A 266 2.36 -19.32 0.60
CA THR A 266 2.14 -18.17 1.49
C THR A 266 0.73 -17.60 1.31
N ILE A 267 0.22 -16.92 2.35
CA ILE A 267 -1.08 -16.23 2.29
C ILE A 267 -1.13 -15.22 1.13
N ASN A 268 -0.01 -14.53 0.86
CA ASN A 268 0.07 -13.53 -0.20
C ASN A 268 -0.07 -14.19 -1.59
N ASP A 269 0.54 -15.36 -1.79
CA ASP A 269 0.45 -16.09 -3.05
C ASP A 269 -0.99 -16.58 -3.30
N ILE A 270 -1.66 -17.06 -2.25
CA ILE A 270 -3.06 -17.50 -2.29
C ILE A 270 -3.97 -16.35 -2.68
N LEU A 271 -3.84 -15.21 -1.99
CA LEU A 271 -4.66 -14.04 -2.25
C LEU A 271 -4.41 -13.46 -3.65
N ALA A 272 -3.16 -13.41 -4.11
CA ALA A 272 -2.84 -13.00 -5.48
C ALA A 272 -3.46 -13.94 -6.52
N GLY A 273 -3.33 -15.26 -6.35
CA GLY A 273 -3.93 -16.24 -7.25
C GLY A 273 -5.44 -16.13 -7.32
N ILE A 274 -6.12 -15.99 -6.18
CA ILE A 274 -7.58 -15.84 -6.11
C ILE A 274 -8.05 -14.55 -6.77
N VAL A 275 -7.37 -13.42 -6.51
CA VAL A 275 -7.67 -12.14 -7.16
C VAL A 275 -7.48 -12.24 -8.67
N PHE A 276 -6.38 -12.85 -9.13
CA PHE A 276 -6.12 -13.04 -10.56
C PHE A 276 -7.16 -13.94 -11.22
N HIS A 277 -7.60 -15.01 -10.56
CA HIS A 277 -8.68 -15.86 -11.04
C HIS A 277 -9.98 -15.07 -11.19
N GLY A 278 -10.40 -14.35 -10.15
CA GLY A 278 -11.62 -13.53 -10.20
C GLY A 278 -11.57 -12.44 -11.26
N ILE A 279 -10.39 -11.83 -11.48
CA ILE A 279 -10.19 -10.86 -12.56
C ILE A 279 -10.36 -11.51 -13.93
N ARG A 280 -9.82 -12.71 -14.15
CA ARG A 280 -9.97 -13.41 -15.43
C ARG A 280 -11.41 -13.83 -15.71
N VAL A 281 -12.12 -14.31 -14.69
CA VAL A 281 -13.55 -14.60 -14.78
C VAL A 281 -14.33 -13.33 -15.14
N TYR A 282 -14.07 -12.21 -14.46
CA TYR A 282 -14.68 -10.92 -14.80
C TYR A 282 -14.40 -10.51 -16.25
N MET A 283 -13.15 -10.62 -16.70
CA MET A 283 -12.75 -10.30 -18.07
C MET A 283 -13.51 -11.17 -19.08
N GLN A 284 -13.55 -12.49 -18.89
CA GLN A 284 -14.30 -13.43 -19.74
C GLN A 284 -15.80 -13.12 -19.78
N GLU A 285 -16.40 -12.74 -18.65
CA GLU A 285 -17.82 -12.39 -18.56
C GLU A 285 -18.19 -11.04 -19.19
N ILE A 286 -17.23 -10.15 -19.43
CA ILE A 286 -17.45 -8.85 -20.08
C ILE A 286 -17.08 -8.93 -21.57
N ASP A 287 -15.96 -9.59 -21.88
CA ASP A 287 -15.43 -9.78 -23.22
C ASP A 287 -14.72 -11.14 -23.28
N PRO A 288 -15.35 -12.19 -23.87
CA PRO A 288 -14.83 -13.55 -23.87
C PRO A 288 -13.39 -13.69 -24.40
N GLU A 289 -13.00 -12.90 -25.40
CA GLU A 289 -11.66 -12.91 -25.99
C GLU A 289 -10.59 -12.33 -25.04
N SER A 290 -11.01 -11.59 -24.01
CA SER A 290 -10.10 -10.94 -23.07
C SER A 290 -9.55 -11.87 -21.98
N SER A 291 -10.09 -13.08 -21.85
CA SER A 291 -9.66 -14.09 -20.86
C SER A 291 -8.21 -14.55 -21.04
N ILE A 292 -7.70 -14.46 -22.27
CA ILE A 292 -6.32 -14.81 -22.65
C ILE A 292 -5.43 -13.61 -22.98
N SER A 293 -5.97 -12.38 -22.95
CA SER A 293 -5.18 -11.18 -23.27
C SER A 293 -4.00 -10.99 -22.34
N GLN A 294 -2.90 -10.43 -22.88
CA GLN A 294 -1.69 -10.16 -22.12
C GLN A 294 -1.98 -9.13 -21.02
N SER A 295 -1.99 -9.61 -19.78
CA SER A 295 -2.29 -8.80 -18.60
C SER A 295 -1.24 -9.01 -17.53
N THR A 296 -0.75 -7.91 -16.97
CA THR A 296 0.33 -7.88 -15.98
C THR A 296 -0.10 -7.08 -14.75
N ALA A 297 0.07 -7.66 -13.57
CA ALA A 297 -0.07 -6.99 -12.29
C ALA A 297 1.27 -6.39 -11.85
N LEU A 298 1.25 -5.12 -11.45
CA LEU A 298 2.38 -4.48 -10.78
C LEU A 298 2.25 -4.72 -9.27
N VAL A 299 2.98 -5.70 -8.76
CA VAL A 299 2.95 -6.09 -7.34
C VAL A 299 3.99 -5.29 -6.56
N LEU A 300 3.55 -4.53 -5.56
CA LEU A 300 4.44 -3.76 -4.69
C LEU A 300 4.91 -4.60 -3.50
N LEU A 301 6.22 -4.56 -3.25
CA LEU A 301 6.88 -5.29 -2.18
C LEU A 301 7.63 -4.32 -1.25
N ASN A 302 7.53 -4.56 0.06
CA ASN A 302 8.39 -3.91 1.04
C ASN A 302 9.82 -4.48 0.89
N THR A 303 10.81 -3.61 0.68
CA THR A 303 12.22 -4.03 0.51
C THR A 303 12.98 -4.11 1.83
N ARG A 304 12.34 -3.74 2.95
CA ARG A 304 12.95 -3.92 4.27
C ARG A 304 13.04 -5.42 4.57
N ASN A 305 14.22 -5.87 4.99
CA ASN A 305 14.43 -7.23 5.47
C ASN A 305 13.84 -7.38 6.88
N ILE A 306 12.53 -7.58 6.98
CA ILE A 306 11.80 -7.65 8.25
C ILE A 306 11.18 -9.04 8.45
N THR A 307 11.47 -9.63 9.61
CA THR A 307 10.85 -10.89 10.07
C THR A 307 9.70 -10.66 11.06
N ARG A 308 9.55 -9.42 11.53
CA ARG A 308 8.49 -8.95 12.43
C ARG A 308 8.11 -7.52 12.10
N TYR A 309 6.98 -7.07 12.66
CA TYR A 309 6.61 -5.65 12.62
C TYR A 309 7.66 -4.78 13.34
N ILE A 310 7.98 -3.63 12.75
CA ILE A 310 8.90 -2.61 13.24
C ILE A 310 8.09 -1.32 13.43
N SER A 311 7.99 -0.86 14.69
CA SER A 311 7.24 0.35 15.03
C SER A 311 7.91 1.62 14.48
N VAL A 312 7.15 2.73 14.37
CA VAL A 312 7.72 4.02 13.95
C VAL A 312 8.85 4.49 14.86
N LYS A 313 8.71 4.26 16.18
CA LYS A 313 9.75 4.58 17.17
C LYS A 313 11.05 3.83 16.87
N GLU A 314 10.95 2.54 16.53
CA GLU A 314 12.10 1.72 16.15
C GLU A 314 12.70 2.15 14.81
N MET A 315 11.88 2.42 13.80
CA MET A 315 12.34 2.85 12.46
C MET A 315 13.18 4.13 12.49
N LYS A 316 12.94 5.01 13.47
CA LYS A 316 13.64 6.28 13.65
C LYS A 316 14.97 6.18 14.39
N THR A 317 15.30 5.05 14.99
CA THR A 317 16.56 4.93 15.72
C THR A 317 17.76 5.06 14.77
N ALA A 318 18.86 5.67 15.26
CA ALA A 318 20.02 6.03 14.43
C ALA A 318 20.72 4.83 13.79
N SER A 319 20.55 3.63 14.36
CA SER A 319 21.12 2.38 13.86
C SER A 319 20.34 1.79 12.67
N THR A 320 19.05 2.12 12.50
CA THR A 320 18.21 1.53 11.45
C THR A 320 17.87 2.50 10.31
N LYS A 321 17.59 3.78 10.60
CA LYS A 321 17.13 4.81 9.61
C LYS A 321 16.16 4.26 8.55
N MET A 322 15.12 3.53 8.98
CA MET A 322 14.22 2.77 8.11
C MET A 322 12.94 3.52 7.70
N TRP A 323 12.67 4.69 8.30
CA TRP A 323 11.50 5.51 7.97
C TRP A 323 11.61 6.07 6.54
N GLY A 324 10.51 6.04 5.80
CA GLY A 324 10.40 6.62 4.47
C GLY A 324 10.09 5.58 3.41
N ASN A 325 10.41 5.88 2.15
CA ASN A 325 10.08 5.01 1.04
C ASN A 325 11.11 3.87 0.88
N GLN A 326 10.69 2.62 1.14
CA GLN A 326 11.47 1.40 0.96
C GLN A 326 10.56 0.30 0.38
N PHE A 327 10.26 0.45 -0.91
CA PHE A 327 9.50 -0.53 -1.65
C PHE A 327 10.08 -0.70 -3.05
N ALA A 328 9.74 -1.83 -3.66
CA ALA A 328 10.00 -2.13 -5.06
C ALA A 328 8.70 -2.62 -5.70
N PHE A 329 8.69 -2.70 -7.02
CA PHE A 329 7.59 -3.29 -7.77
C PHE A 329 8.10 -4.42 -8.65
N LEU A 330 7.25 -5.42 -8.84
CA LEU A 330 7.46 -6.55 -9.72
C LEU A 330 6.33 -6.66 -10.73
N HIS A 331 6.67 -6.93 -11.98
CA HIS A 331 5.72 -7.33 -13.00
C HIS A 331 5.42 -8.81 -12.84
N VAL A 332 4.18 -9.14 -12.45
CA VAL A 332 3.68 -10.51 -12.36
C VAL A 332 2.63 -10.70 -13.44
N ALA A 333 2.80 -11.71 -14.29
CA ALA A 333 1.80 -12.00 -15.32
C ALA A 333 0.53 -12.54 -14.64
N ILE A 334 -0.63 -12.02 -15.03
CA ILE A 334 -1.92 -12.58 -14.62
C ILE A 334 -2.12 -13.85 -15.44
N PRO A 335 -2.17 -15.05 -14.83
CA PRO A 335 -2.33 -16.29 -15.58
C PRO A 335 -3.55 -16.24 -16.49
N GLU A 336 -3.46 -16.82 -17.68
CA GLU A 336 -4.58 -16.92 -18.62
C GLU A 336 -5.62 -17.91 -18.11
N LEU A 337 -6.89 -17.60 -18.37
CA LEU A 337 -8.00 -18.52 -18.14
C LEU A 337 -8.33 -19.20 -19.45
N ILE A 338 -7.88 -20.44 -19.60
CA ILE A 338 -8.20 -21.29 -20.75
C ILE A 338 -9.35 -22.18 -20.30
N ASP A 339 -10.44 -22.17 -21.06
CA ASP A 339 -11.68 -22.89 -20.75
C ASP A 339 -11.44 -24.42 -20.87
N ASP A 340 -10.89 -25.01 -19.81
CA ASP A 340 -10.85 -26.45 -19.62
C ASP A 340 -11.88 -26.78 -18.54
N ASN A 341 -12.96 -27.44 -18.93
CA ASN A 341 -14.07 -27.89 -18.08
C ASN A 341 -13.63 -28.76 -16.88
N SER A 342 -12.33 -29.05 -16.73
CA SER A 342 -11.72 -29.84 -15.67
C SER A 342 -10.65 -29.11 -14.82
N SER A 343 -10.45 -27.78 -14.98
CA SER A 343 -9.38 -27.08 -14.26
C SER A 343 -9.62 -27.04 -12.75
N ASN A 344 -8.56 -27.33 -11.99
CA ASN A 344 -8.58 -27.28 -10.54
C ASN A 344 -8.71 -25.83 -10.08
N PRO A 345 -9.68 -25.46 -9.20
CA PRO A 345 -9.85 -24.09 -8.70
C PRO A 345 -8.59 -23.49 -8.04
N LEU A 346 -7.62 -24.32 -7.65
CA LEU A 346 -6.34 -23.92 -7.07
C LEU A 346 -5.24 -23.67 -8.11
N ASP A 347 -5.46 -23.94 -9.40
CA ASP A 347 -4.44 -23.81 -10.46
C ASP A 347 -3.90 -22.37 -10.56
N PHE A 348 -4.78 -21.38 -10.42
CA PHE A 348 -4.37 -19.98 -10.38
C PHE A 348 -3.44 -19.68 -9.21
N VAL A 349 -3.66 -20.30 -8.05
CA VAL A 349 -2.79 -20.15 -6.88
C VAL A 349 -1.42 -20.76 -7.17
N TYR A 350 -1.36 -21.97 -7.72
CA TYR A 350 -0.09 -22.62 -8.06
C TYR A 350 0.70 -21.86 -9.13
N LYS A 351 0.06 -21.47 -10.23
CA LYS A 351 0.68 -20.68 -11.30
C LYS A 351 1.22 -19.35 -10.77
N THR A 352 0.44 -18.65 -9.95
CA THR A 352 0.83 -17.37 -9.35
C THR A 352 2.01 -17.54 -8.39
N GLN A 353 1.96 -18.53 -7.50
CA GLN A 353 3.06 -18.83 -6.58
C GLN A 353 4.36 -19.13 -7.32
N GLN A 354 4.31 -19.92 -8.40
CA GLN A 354 5.49 -20.26 -9.20
C GLN A 354 6.13 -18.99 -9.79
N GLN A 355 5.33 -18.06 -10.32
CA GLN A 355 5.82 -16.79 -10.86
C GLN A 355 6.40 -15.88 -9.77
N ILE A 356 5.69 -15.68 -8.66
CA ILE A 356 6.14 -14.80 -7.57
C ILE A 356 7.44 -15.35 -6.95
N THR A 357 7.53 -16.66 -6.72
CA THR A 357 8.73 -17.30 -6.17
C THR A 357 9.94 -17.11 -7.10
N ARG A 358 9.73 -17.26 -8.41
CA ARG A 358 10.77 -16.99 -9.42
C ARG A 358 11.26 -15.54 -9.34
N LEU A 359 10.34 -14.57 -9.34
CA LEU A 359 10.68 -13.15 -9.39
C LEU A 359 11.30 -12.66 -8.08
N ARG A 360 10.85 -13.17 -6.92
CA ARG A 360 11.40 -12.79 -5.61
C ARG A 360 12.86 -13.21 -5.45
N ASN A 361 13.24 -14.34 -6.04
CA ASN A 361 14.62 -14.84 -6.02
C ASN A 361 15.49 -14.22 -7.13
N SER A 362 14.95 -13.33 -7.95
CA SER A 362 15.67 -12.67 -9.04
C SER A 362 16.38 -11.39 -8.56
N PRO A 363 17.59 -11.09 -9.07
CA PRO A 363 18.25 -9.79 -8.86
C PRO A 363 17.45 -8.62 -9.45
N ALA A 364 16.39 -8.85 -10.23
CA ALA A 364 15.57 -7.83 -10.86
C ALA A 364 15.08 -6.76 -9.87
N VAL A 365 14.67 -7.14 -8.65
CA VAL A 365 14.21 -6.20 -7.61
C VAL A 365 15.27 -5.14 -7.29
N TYR A 366 16.52 -5.57 -7.14
CA TYR A 366 17.64 -4.70 -6.81
C TYR A 366 18.09 -3.86 -8.02
N LEU A 367 18.10 -4.47 -9.21
CA LEU A 367 18.50 -3.80 -10.45
C LEU A 367 17.51 -2.70 -10.85
N THR A 368 16.19 -2.89 -10.65
CA THR A 368 15.19 -1.85 -10.94
C THR A 368 15.39 -0.61 -10.08
N ALA A 369 15.70 -0.78 -8.79
CA ALA A 369 15.99 0.35 -7.89
C ALA A 369 17.25 1.12 -8.34
N GLN A 370 18.29 0.41 -8.79
CA GLN A 370 19.48 1.05 -9.35
C GLN A 370 19.20 1.81 -10.64
N CYS A 371 18.39 1.26 -11.56
CA CYS A 371 18.01 1.96 -12.79
C CYS A 371 17.28 3.27 -12.51
N LEU A 372 16.34 3.27 -11.56
CA LEU A 372 15.64 4.51 -11.16
C LEU A 372 16.60 5.54 -10.57
N GLU A 373 17.59 5.11 -9.80
CA GLU A 373 18.59 6.01 -9.21
C GLU A 373 19.57 6.56 -10.26
N ILE A 374 19.95 5.76 -11.26
CA ILE A 374 20.75 6.22 -12.41
C ILE A 374 19.95 7.25 -13.21
N GLU A 375 18.70 6.96 -13.56
CA GLU A 375 17.83 7.89 -14.28
C GLU A 375 17.69 9.22 -13.53
N ARG A 376 17.47 9.17 -12.21
CA ARG A 376 17.44 10.38 -11.36
C ARG A 376 18.76 11.15 -11.42
N LYS A 377 19.91 10.48 -11.28
CA LYS A 377 21.22 11.16 -11.28
C LYS A 377 21.55 11.77 -12.63
N CYS A 378 21.15 11.13 -13.74
CA CYS A 378 21.46 11.57 -15.09
C CYS A 378 20.49 12.62 -15.63
N LYS A 379 19.19 12.49 -15.36
CA LYS A 379 18.14 13.33 -15.97
C LYS A 379 17.24 14.06 -14.97
N GLY A 380 17.45 13.85 -13.67
CA GLY A 380 16.68 14.51 -12.61
C GLY A 380 15.46 13.73 -12.13
N PRO A 381 14.82 14.18 -11.03
CA PRO A 381 13.72 13.48 -10.39
C PRO A 381 12.42 13.45 -11.23
N GLU A 382 12.19 14.43 -12.10
CA GLU A 382 11.04 14.46 -13.01
C GLU A 382 11.09 13.32 -14.04
N ALA A 383 12.27 13.06 -14.63
CA ALA A 383 12.45 11.95 -15.59
C ALA A 383 12.24 10.59 -14.91
N ALA A 384 12.76 10.42 -13.68
CA ALA A 384 12.52 9.22 -12.89
C ALA A 384 11.02 9.04 -12.56
N ALA A 385 10.31 10.13 -12.27
CA ALA A 385 8.86 10.09 -12.06
C ALA A 385 8.10 9.69 -13.34
N GLU A 386 8.48 10.22 -14.49
CA GLU A 386 7.89 9.85 -15.78
C GLU A 386 8.13 8.37 -16.13
N LEU A 387 9.33 7.83 -15.83
CA LEU A 387 9.62 6.41 -15.99
C LEU A 387 8.71 5.54 -15.11
N ILE A 388 8.49 5.93 -13.85
CA ILE A 388 7.57 5.24 -12.93
C ILE A 388 6.13 5.33 -13.45
N TYR A 389 5.70 6.52 -13.89
CA TYR A 389 4.38 6.74 -14.46
C TYR A 389 4.14 5.81 -15.65
N ASN A 390 5.09 5.78 -16.60
CA ASN A 390 5.01 4.95 -17.79
C ASN A 390 5.00 3.45 -17.45
N THR A 391 5.77 3.04 -16.45
CA THR A 391 5.78 1.66 -15.95
C THR A 391 4.41 1.25 -15.40
N MET A 392 3.80 2.12 -14.59
CA MET A 392 2.46 1.90 -14.06
C MET A 392 1.42 1.87 -15.21
N ASN A 393 1.43 2.84 -16.11
CA ASN A 393 0.44 2.95 -17.19
C ASN A 393 0.48 1.77 -18.19
N LYS A 394 1.62 1.10 -18.33
CA LYS A 394 1.81 -0.04 -19.25
C LYS A 394 1.34 -1.38 -18.68
N SER A 395 1.13 -1.50 -17.37
CA SER A 395 0.58 -2.72 -16.76
C SER A 395 -0.92 -2.60 -16.51
N SER A 396 -1.62 -3.73 -16.42
CA SER A 396 -3.10 -3.81 -16.30
C SER A 396 -3.63 -3.40 -14.93
N MET A 397 -2.93 -3.75 -13.86
CA MET A 397 -3.37 -3.41 -12.51
C MET A 397 -2.20 -3.14 -11.56
N GLY A 398 -2.49 -2.53 -10.41
CA GLY A 398 -1.59 -2.49 -9.26
C GLY A 398 -2.08 -3.44 -8.16
N MET A 399 -1.16 -4.08 -7.44
CA MET A 399 -1.50 -4.89 -6.27
C MET A 399 -0.54 -4.63 -5.11
N THR A 400 -1.07 -4.45 -3.91
CA THR A 400 -0.25 -4.29 -2.70
C THR A 400 -0.93 -4.92 -1.49
N ASN A 401 -0.13 -5.36 -0.52
CA ASN A 401 -0.62 -6.03 0.68
C ASN A 401 0.07 -5.51 1.94
N MET A 402 -0.69 -5.46 3.03
CA MET A 402 -0.24 -5.06 4.36
C MET A 402 -0.77 -6.00 5.44
N ILE A 403 0.04 -6.18 6.49
CA ILE A 403 -0.34 -6.94 7.68
C ILE A 403 -0.71 -5.94 8.78
N GLY A 404 -1.94 -6.01 9.26
CA GLY A 404 -2.42 -5.25 10.41
C GLY A 404 -2.36 -6.03 11.74
N PRO A 405 -2.81 -5.39 12.84
CA PRO A 405 -2.75 -5.99 14.17
C PRO A 405 -3.75 -7.14 14.34
N ILE A 406 -3.44 -8.06 15.26
CA ILE A 406 -4.31 -9.21 15.55
C ILE A 406 -5.39 -8.87 16.57
N GLU A 407 -5.17 -7.86 17.42
CA GLU A 407 -6.16 -7.39 18.38
C GLU A 407 -7.06 -6.32 17.79
N LYS A 408 -8.26 -6.19 18.36
CA LYS A 408 -9.13 -5.05 18.10
C LYS A 408 -8.48 -3.77 18.63
N VAL A 409 -8.43 -2.74 17.80
CA VAL A 409 -7.89 -1.43 18.18
C VAL A 409 -9.00 -0.40 18.39
N ALA A 410 -8.68 0.68 19.08
CA ALA A 410 -9.54 1.83 19.27
C ALA A 410 -8.77 3.13 19.04
N LEU A 411 -9.43 4.10 18.40
CA LEU A 411 -8.94 5.48 18.26
C LEU A 411 -9.72 6.37 19.23
N VAL A 412 -9.10 6.77 20.35
CA VAL A 412 -9.74 7.57 21.41
C VAL A 412 -11.12 7.06 21.79
N ASN A 413 -11.18 5.86 22.37
CA ASN A 413 -12.42 5.21 22.79
C ASN A 413 -13.43 4.89 21.66
N HIS A 414 -13.07 5.04 20.39
CA HIS A 414 -13.85 4.53 19.25
C HIS A 414 -13.29 3.19 18.81
N PRO A 415 -13.92 2.05 19.17
CA PRO A 415 -13.43 0.76 18.74
C PRO A 415 -13.54 0.63 17.22
N VAL A 416 -12.46 0.18 16.59
CA VAL A 416 -12.36 0.02 15.16
C VAL A 416 -12.81 -1.38 14.78
N LYS A 417 -13.91 -1.46 14.03
CA LYS A 417 -14.47 -2.72 13.52
C LYS A 417 -13.70 -3.22 12.29
N GLY A 418 -13.17 -2.31 11.48
CA GLY A 418 -12.47 -2.67 10.26
C GLY A 418 -11.45 -1.64 9.80
N ILE A 419 -10.41 -2.10 9.10
CA ILE A 419 -9.34 -1.27 8.56
C ILE A 419 -9.08 -1.70 7.12
N TYR A 420 -9.01 -0.72 6.22
CA TYR A 420 -8.48 -0.92 4.87
C TYR A 420 -7.74 0.32 4.39
N PHE A 421 -7.09 0.21 3.25
CA PHE A 421 -6.51 1.35 2.59
C PHE A 421 -6.74 1.28 1.08
N MET A 422 -6.54 2.39 0.37
CA MET A 422 -6.54 2.45 -1.08
C MET A 422 -5.39 3.34 -1.55
N VAL A 423 -4.74 2.94 -2.64
CA VAL A 423 -3.74 3.77 -3.32
C VAL A 423 -4.44 4.52 -4.46
N CYS A 424 -4.38 5.85 -4.44
CA CYS A 424 -5.09 6.74 -5.35
C CYS A 424 -4.11 7.66 -6.08
N GLY A 425 -4.51 8.19 -7.24
CA GLY A 425 -3.67 9.08 -8.06
C GLY A 425 -2.63 8.35 -8.92
N THR A 426 -2.73 7.03 -9.05
CA THR A 426 -1.90 6.24 -9.98
C THR A 426 -2.54 6.20 -11.38
N PRO A 427 -1.77 6.12 -12.48
CA PRO A 427 -2.30 5.95 -13.83
C PRO A 427 -2.73 4.48 -14.07
N LYS A 428 -3.73 4.04 -13.32
CA LYS A 428 -4.23 2.67 -13.28
C LYS A 428 -5.74 2.66 -13.26
N SER A 429 -6.33 1.82 -14.10
CA SER A 429 -7.78 1.59 -14.08
C SER A 429 -8.22 0.63 -12.97
N LEU A 430 -7.32 -0.24 -12.50
CA LEU A 430 -7.58 -1.19 -11.42
C LEU A 430 -6.42 -1.22 -10.42
N VAL A 431 -6.75 -1.04 -9.14
CA VAL A 431 -5.83 -1.16 -8.01
C VAL A 431 -6.44 -2.07 -6.95
N ILE A 432 -5.70 -3.11 -6.57
CA ILE A 432 -6.05 -4.03 -5.50
C ILE A 432 -5.15 -3.77 -4.30
N THR A 433 -5.78 -3.57 -3.14
CA THR A 433 -5.11 -3.43 -1.86
C THR A 433 -5.60 -4.53 -0.94
N ILE A 434 -4.71 -5.10 -0.15
CA ILE A 434 -5.05 -6.17 0.78
C ILE A 434 -4.55 -5.79 2.15
N MET A 435 -5.38 -5.98 3.17
CA MET A 435 -4.98 -5.79 4.55
C MET A 435 -5.61 -6.85 5.45
N SER A 436 -4.80 -7.50 6.29
CA SER A 436 -5.34 -8.31 7.39
C SER A 436 -5.55 -7.44 8.63
N TYR A 437 -6.66 -7.62 9.32
CA TYR A 437 -6.93 -7.02 10.63
C TYR A 437 -7.77 -7.99 11.45
N MET A 438 -7.34 -8.30 12.68
CA MET A 438 -7.90 -9.38 13.48
C MET A 438 -7.93 -10.70 12.67
N GLN A 439 -9.10 -11.32 12.54
CA GLN A 439 -9.32 -12.58 11.81
C GLN A 439 -9.93 -12.37 10.42
N THR A 440 -9.89 -11.13 9.91
CA THR A 440 -10.45 -10.75 8.62
C THR A 440 -9.35 -10.24 7.70
N VAL A 441 -9.39 -10.68 6.44
CA VAL A 441 -8.63 -10.09 5.35
C VAL A 441 -9.57 -9.23 4.54
N ARG A 442 -9.24 -7.95 4.40
CA ARG A 442 -9.98 -7.00 3.58
C ARG A 442 -9.25 -6.75 2.27
N ILE A 443 -9.96 -6.94 1.16
CA ILE A 443 -9.50 -6.59 -0.18
C ILE A 443 -10.19 -5.29 -0.58
N GLY A 444 -9.44 -4.20 -0.69
CA GLY A 444 -9.91 -2.96 -1.31
C GLY A 444 -9.73 -3.03 -2.82
N VAL A 445 -10.82 -2.77 -3.55
CA VAL A 445 -10.91 -2.79 -5.01
C VAL A 445 -11.17 -1.37 -5.50
N GLY A 446 -10.13 -0.72 -6.01
CA GLY A 446 -10.19 0.62 -6.59
C GLY A 446 -10.29 0.52 -8.10
N VAL A 447 -11.37 1.05 -8.68
CA VAL A 447 -11.63 0.98 -10.12
C VAL A 447 -11.89 2.34 -10.74
N GLU A 448 -11.46 2.52 -11.98
CA GLU A 448 -11.81 3.68 -12.79
C GLU A 448 -13.32 3.75 -13.02
N LYS A 449 -13.95 4.81 -12.51
CA LYS A 449 -15.40 5.03 -12.59
C LYS A 449 -15.83 5.12 -14.06
N GLY A 450 -16.81 4.29 -14.43
CA GLY A 450 -17.36 4.24 -15.78
C GLY A 450 -16.66 3.27 -16.73
N LEU A 451 -15.50 2.70 -16.34
CA LEU A 451 -14.84 1.65 -17.12
C LEU A 451 -15.17 0.24 -16.58
N ILE A 452 -15.00 0.04 -15.27
CA ILE A 452 -15.10 -1.29 -14.64
C ILE A 452 -16.35 -1.35 -13.77
N ASP A 453 -17.15 -2.40 -13.94
CA ASP A 453 -18.23 -2.71 -13.01
C ASP A 453 -17.64 -3.28 -11.72
N SER A 454 -17.56 -2.43 -10.70
CA SER A 454 -17.00 -2.81 -9.41
C SER A 454 -17.81 -3.89 -8.69
N GLN A 455 -19.13 -3.96 -8.86
CA GLN A 455 -19.96 -4.95 -8.17
C GLN A 455 -19.76 -6.32 -8.81
N LYS A 456 -19.76 -6.38 -10.14
CA LYS A 456 -19.48 -7.62 -10.86
C LYS A 456 -18.06 -8.12 -10.59
N LEU A 457 -17.04 -7.27 -10.68
CA LEU A 457 -15.65 -7.65 -10.39
C LEU A 457 -15.47 -8.18 -8.96
N THR A 458 -16.06 -7.50 -7.96
CA THR A 458 -15.97 -7.96 -6.56
C THR A 458 -16.69 -9.31 -6.36
N SER A 459 -17.81 -9.52 -7.04
CA SER A 459 -18.50 -10.81 -7.06
C SER A 459 -17.63 -11.92 -7.68
N CYS A 460 -16.98 -11.68 -8.83
CA CYS A 460 -16.09 -12.68 -9.45
C CYS A 460 -14.90 -13.04 -8.54
N ILE A 461 -14.29 -12.06 -7.85
CA ILE A 461 -13.21 -12.30 -6.89
C ILE A 461 -13.70 -13.12 -5.68
N LYS A 462 -14.90 -12.81 -5.17
CA LYS A 462 -15.48 -13.57 -4.05
C LYS A 462 -15.81 -15.00 -4.46
N ASN A 463 -16.42 -15.20 -5.63
CA ASN A 463 -16.72 -16.53 -6.15
C ASN A 463 -15.44 -17.35 -6.36
N ALA A 464 -14.37 -16.74 -6.88
CA ALA A 464 -13.07 -17.40 -7.01
C ALA A 464 -12.49 -17.84 -5.66
N PHE A 465 -12.69 -17.04 -4.60
CA PHE A 465 -12.30 -17.41 -3.24
C PHE A 465 -13.12 -18.61 -2.74
N ASP A 466 -14.45 -18.57 -2.90
CA ASP A 466 -15.34 -19.62 -2.43
C ASP A 466 -15.03 -20.96 -3.11
N LEU A 467 -14.79 -20.96 -4.43
CA LEU A 467 -14.36 -22.14 -5.18
C LEU A 467 -13.02 -22.70 -4.68
N ALA A 468 -12.03 -21.85 -4.43
CA ALA A 468 -10.73 -22.26 -3.89
C ALA A 468 -10.87 -22.85 -2.47
N TYR A 469 -11.72 -22.26 -1.64
CA TYR A 469 -12.00 -22.73 -0.29
C TYR A 469 -12.72 -24.10 -0.30
N GLU A 470 -13.73 -24.27 -1.14
CA GLU A 470 -14.42 -25.55 -1.30
C GLU A 470 -13.48 -26.65 -1.79
N ALA A 471 -12.66 -26.37 -2.80
CA ALA A 471 -11.68 -27.32 -3.34
C ALA A 471 -10.67 -27.75 -2.26
N ALA A 472 -10.24 -26.81 -1.41
CA ALA A 472 -9.34 -27.12 -0.31
C ALA A 472 -10.02 -27.93 0.81
N SER A 473 -11.33 -27.77 1.01
CA SER A 473 -12.09 -28.43 2.08
C SER A 473 -12.55 -29.85 1.71
N LYS A 474 -12.84 -30.14 0.44
CA LYS A 474 -13.30 -31.46 -0.04
C LYS A 474 -12.24 -32.58 0.01
N SER A 475 -10.99 -32.25 0.35
CA SER A 475 -9.88 -33.20 0.40
C SER A 475 -9.52 -33.66 1.82
N GLN A 476 -10.44 -33.51 2.79
CA GLN A 476 -10.27 -33.98 4.18
C GLN A 476 -10.80 -35.39 4.38
#